data_AF-A0A812JII7-F1
#
_entry.id   AF-A0A812JII7-F1
#
_cell.length_a   1.000
_cell.length_b   1.000
_cell.length_c   1.000
_cell.angle_alpha   90.00
_cell.angle_beta   90.00
_cell.angle_gamma   90.00
#
_symmetry.space_group_name_H-M   'P 1'
#
loop_
_entity.id
_entity.type
_entity.pdbx_description
1 polymer ?
#
loop_
_entity_poly.entity_id
_entity_poly.type
_entity_poly.pdbx_seq_one_letter_code
_entity_poly.pdbx_strand_id
1 'polypeptide(L)'
;MSGPPGPSSAAVRQRWITQFGPPPACQRPLEELVDDATLRCCQRLTSAAGARALLPQGQIGEFFTMDQFHGSFKPMLQQWSAPTGFCGAMAVAGTELLFETLITGPLAVTGTPQTTDLVADLASAPLCSLDLLCPRAQAVMKQIHSWRTGYIQDHASDFDAQGDSKRYLSAWYANYELSDVLRDFCAQQRALGVPDAVLDQILFLRENQWPAYDDAAHEERKRLMEEETFGGRKVTTEDGNEGLRFDPSQGDRSVIVEIPNRKVLLRADEWEAQYAASIGFPRIACLDVGNHFTCAAFFEAPAGEGGLLPTTLHFNTTKSKYSSRHMLQVAHFLFAMRALPASSVATERVEGPSSEPLTRDAIVIYDD
;
A
#
# COMPACT_ATOMS: atom_id res chain seq x y z
N MET A 1 -18.75 33.87 -13.30
CA MET A 1 -19.95 33.04 -13.52
C MET A 1 -19.72 31.74 -12.76
N SER A 2 -20.42 31.53 -11.64
CA SER A 2 -20.38 30.27 -10.90
C SER A 2 -21.16 29.23 -11.71
N GLY A 3 -20.51 28.14 -12.11
CA GLY A 3 -21.19 27.02 -12.75
C GLY A 3 -22.30 26.45 -11.86
N PRO A 4 -23.23 25.66 -12.42
CA PRO A 4 -24.24 24.96 -11.62
C PRO A 4 -23.54 24.14 -10.53
N PRO A 5 -24.09 24.10 -9.29
CA PRO A 5 -23.54 23.29 -8.23
C PRO A 5 -23.49 21.83 -8.70
N GLY A 6 -22.33 21.18 -8.51
CA GLY A 6 -22.19 19.76 -8.73
C GLY A 6 -23.18 18.95 -7.88
N PRO A 7 -23.42 17.67 -8.22
CA PRO A 7 -24.25 16.80 -7.39
C PRO A 7 -23.70 16.76 -5.95
N SER A 8 -24.59 16.78 -4.94
CA SER A 8 -24.17 16.70 -3.54
C SER A 8 -23.50 15.34 -3.25
N SER A 9 -22.56 15.29 -2.30
CA SER A 9 -21.92 14.03 -1.88
C SER A 9 -22.92 12.95 -1.48
N ALA A 10 -24.04 13.33 -0.85
CA ALA A 10 -25.12 12.40 -0.54
C ALA A 10 -25.76 11.82 -1.81
N ALA A 11 -26.00 12.63 -2.85
CA ALA A 11 -26.56 12.17 -4.11
C ALA A 11 -25.57 11.30 -4.89
N VAL A 12 -24.28 11.63 -4.89
CA VAL A 12 -23.26 10.77 -5.54
C VAL A 12 -23.10 9.46 -4.78
N ARG A 13 -22.99 9.48 -3.46
CA ARG A 13 -22.93 8.28 -2.62
C ARG A 13 -24.16 7.40 -2.82
N GLN A 14 -25.36 7.98 -2.80
CA GLN A 14 -26.59 7.25 -3.05
C GLN A 14 -26.59 6.66 -4.46
N ARG A 15 -26.19 7.42 -5.49
CA ARG A 15 -26.10 6.93 -6.86
C ARG A 15 -25.07 5.81 -7.00
N TRP A 16 -23.96 5.90 -6.27
CA TRP A 16 -22.90 4.89 -6.24
C TRP A 16 -23.38 3.60 -5.57
N ILE A 17 -23.97 3.69 -4.38
CA ILE A 17 -24.64 2.56 -3.70
C ILE A 17 -25.75 1.97 -4.58
N THR A 18 -26.53 2.80 -5.27
CA THR A 18 -27.62 2.35 -6.15
C THR A 18 -27.09 1.64 -7.40
N GLN A 19 -25.97 2.11 -7.96
CA GLN A 19 -25.41 1.61 -9.21
C GLN A 19 -24.49 0.40 -9.02
N PHE A 20 -23.84 0.30 -7.87
CA PHE A 20 -22.80 -0.70 -7.59
C PHE A 20 -23.14 -1.63 -6.41
N GLY A 21 -24.29 -1.45 -5.77
CA GLY A 21 -24.72 -2.20 -4.58
C GLY A 21 -24.19 -1.61 -3.27
N PRO A 22 -24.58 -2.16 -2.09
CA PRO A 22 -23.81 -1.89 -0.88
C PRO A 22 -22.35 -2.26 -1.14
N PRO A 23 -21.36 -1.57 -0.54
CA PRO A 23 -19.97 -1.97 -0.70
C PRO A 23 -19.85 -3.45 -0.30
N PRO A 24 -19.40 -4.35 -1.18
CA PRO A 24 -19.20 -5.72 -0.77
C PRO A 24 -17.97 -5.72 0.15
N ALA A 25 -18.17 -5.86 1.46
CA ALA A 25 -17.10 -6.34 2.33
C ALA A 25 -16.94 -7.82 2.05
N CYS A 26 -16.18 -8.17 1.02
CA CYS A 26 -15.74 -9.55 0.86
C CYS A 26 -14.62 -9.76 1.87
N GLN A 27 -14.97 -10.23 3.07
CA GLN A 27 -14.00 -10.77 4.01
C GLN A 27 -13.78 -12.24 3.64
N ARG A 28 -12.53 -12.58 3.31
CA ARG A 28 -12.15 -13.96 3.07
C ARG A 28 -11.09 -14.38 4.09
N PRO A 29 -11.14 -15.62 4.59
CA PRO A 29 -10.04 -16.18 5.35
C PRO A 29 -8.74 -16.13 4.52
N LEU A 30 -7.63 -15.82 5.18
CA LEU A 30 -6.33 -15.73 4.53
C LEU A 30 -5.95 -17.05 3.83
N GLU A 31 -6.27 -18.19 4.44
CA GLU A 31 -6.00 -19.51 3.87
C GLU A 31 -6.72 -19.79 2.54
N GLU A 32 -7.79 -19.06 2.22
CA GLU A 32 -8.47 -19.18 0.92
C GLU A 32 -7.90 -18.28 -0.17
N LEU A 33 -7.02 -17.35 0.20
CA LEU A 33 -6.43 -16.35 -0.68
C LEU A 33 -4.98 -16.67 -1.00
N VAL A 34 -4.24 -17.21 -0.04
CA VAL A 34 -2.80 -17.44 -0.15
C VAL A 34 -2.53 -18.81 -0.76
N ASP A 35 -1.83 -18.83 -1.90
CA ASP A 35 -1.31 -20.06 -2.48
C ASP A 35 0.03 -20.48 -1.83
N ASP A 36 0.47 -21.70 -2.10
CA ASP A 36 1.71 -22.24 -1.55
C ASP A 36 2.95 -21.39 -1.90
N ALA A 37 2.94 -20.71 -3.06
CA ALA A 37 4.05 -19.87 -3.51
C ALA A 37 4.14 -18.59 -2.67
N THR A 38 3.01 -17.93 -2.44
CA THR A 38 2.93 -16.73 -1.62
C THR A 38 3.18 -17.07 -0.16
N LEU A 39 2.68 -18.20 0.34
CA LEU A 39 3.01 -18.68 1.68
C LEU A 39 4.52 -18.83 1.87
N ARG A 40 5.21 -19.51 0.95
CA ARG A 40 6.67 -19.63 1.00
C ARG A 40 7.37 -18.27 0.92
N CYS A 41 6.83 -17.33 0.16
CA CYS A 41 7.36 -15.97 0.12
C CYS A 41 7.21 -15.29 1.49
N CYS A 42 6.01 -15.27 2.05
CA CYS A 42 5.72 -14.73 3.38
C CYS A 42 6.60 -15.36 4.48
N GLN A 43 6.77 -16.69 4.47
CA GLN A 43 7.66 -17.39 5.39
C GLN A 43 9.13 -16.97 5.24
N ARG A 44 9.59 -16.64 4.03
CA ARG A 44 10.95 -16.13 3.79
C ARG A 44 11.11 -14.66 4.15
N LEU A 45 10.02 -13.89 4.20
CA LEU A 45 10.04 -12.46 4.47
C LEU A 45 10.00 -12.14 5.97
N THR A 46 9.76 -13.12 6.84
CA THR A 46 9.72 -12.90 8.29
C THR A 46 10.73 -13.78 9.01
N SER A 47 11.38 -13.20 10.00
CA SER A 47 12.31 -13.92 10.88
C SER A 47 11.58 -14.87 11.85
N ALA A 48 10.31 -14.56 12.15
CA ALA A 48 9.46 -15.32 13.07
C ALA A 48 8.86 -16.60 12.46
N ALA A 49 8.75 -16.70 11.14
CA ALA A 49 8.28 -17.91 10.48
C ALA A 49 9.43 -18.92 10.37
N GLY A 50 9.58 -19.79 11.37
CA GLY A 50 10.29 -21.05 11.15
C GLY A 50 9.68 -21.79 9.94
N ALA A 51 10.42 -22.66 9.27
CA ALA A 51 9.99 -23.39 8.06
C ALA A 51 8.70 -24.26 8.22
N ARG A 52 8.07 -24.24 9.40
CA ARG A 52 6.84 -24.94 9.77
C ARG A 52 5.77 -24.03 10.42
N ALA A 53 5.93 -22.71 10.38
CA ALA A 53 4.92 -21.80 10.91
C ALA A 53 3.63 -21.92 10.10
N LEU A 54 2.51 -22.23 10.78
CA LEU A 54 1.18 -22.21 10.19
C LEU A 54 0.84 -20.78 9.76
N LEU A 55 0.03 -20.64 8.70
CA LEU A 55 -0.55 -19.34 8.35
C LEU A 55 -1.24 -18.76 9.60
N PRO A 56 -0.95 -17.51 9.99
CA PRO A 56 -1.72 -16.88 11.04
C PRO A 56 -3.18 -16.81 10.55
N GLN A 57 -4.11 -17.19 11.42
CA GLN A 57 -5.52 -16.96 11.15
C GLN A 57 -5.73 -15.46 11.00
N GLY A 58 -6.49 -15.05 9.99
CA GLY A 58 -6.71 -13.64 9.71
C GLY A 58 -7.71 -13.43 8.59
N GLN A 59 -8.15 -12.18 8.45
CA GLN A 59 -9.12 -11.79 7.43
C GLN A 59 -8.58 -10.66 6.56
N ILE A 60 -8.74 -10.81 5.25
CA ILE A 60 -8.57 -9.72 4.30
C ILE A 60 -9.95 -9.34 3.80
N GLY A 61 -10.34 -8.10 4.10
CA GLY A 61 -11.51 -7.43 3.53
C GLY A 61 -11.09 -6.49 2.41
N GLU A 62 -11.77 -6.56 1.27
CA GLU A 62 -11.68 -5.55 0.23
C GLU A 62 -12.94 -4.67 0.25
N PHE A 63 -12.73 -3.36 0.17
CA PHE A 63 -13.78 -2.36 0.14
C PHE A 63 -13.60 -1.48 -1.08
N PHE A 64 -14.61 -1.41 -1.93
CA PHE A 64 -14.60 -0.53 -3.09
C PHE A 64 -15.01 0.88 -2.65
N THR A 65 -14.16 1.88 -2.91
CA THR A 65 -14.42 3.27 -2.50
C THR A 65 -15.03 4.09 -3.62
N MET A 66 -14.24 4.46 -4.63
CA MET A 66 -14.66 5.23 -5.79
C MET A 66 -13.93 4.72 -7.02
N ASP A 67 -14.65 4.61 -8.14
CA ASP A 67 -14.08 4.21 -9.42
C ASP A 67 -13.25 5.38 -9.99
N GLN A 68 -11.92 5.28 -9.92
CA GLN A 68 -11.00 6.31 -10.42
C GLN A 68 -11.21 6.61 -11.92
N PHE A 69 -11.81 5.70 -12.68
CA PHE A 69 -12.11 5.92 -14.10
C PHE A 69 -13.42 6.65 -14.34
N HIS A 70 -14.14 7.03 -13.28
CA HIS A 70 -15.40 7.75 -13.40
C HIS A 70 -15.20 9.11 -14.08
N GLY A 71 -16.09 9.44 -15.03
CA GLY A 71 -15.97 10.62 -15.88
C GLY A 71 -15.94 11.96 -15.15
N SER A 72 -16.40 12.03 -13.89
CA SER A 72 -16.35 13.23 -13.05
C SER A 72 -14.92 13.69 -12.74
N PHE A 73 -13.92 12.82 -12.81
CA PHE A 73 -12.54 13.17 -12.52
C PHE A 73 -11.82 13.80 -13.71
N LYS A 74 -12.34 13.66 -14.94
CA LYS A 74 -11.69 14.16 -16.17
C LYS A 74 -11.25 15.63 -16.08
N PRO A 75 -12.08 16.59 -15.61
CA PRO A 75 -11.65 17.98 -15.52
C PRO A 75 -10.45 18.17 -14.58
N MET A 76 -10.45 17.49 -13.43
CA MET A 76 -9.36 17.55 -12.46
C MET A 76 -8.08 16.93 -13.00
N LEU A 77 -8.18 15.79 -13.69
CA LEU A 77 -7.01 15.14 -14.30
C LEU A 77 -6.39 16.01 -15.40
N GLN A 78 -7.23 16.62 -16.24
CA GLN A 78 -6.77 17.54 -17.27
C GLN A 78 -6.12 18.79 -16.68
N GLN A 79 -6.68 19.34 -15.60
CA GLN A 79 -6.15 20.52 -14.93
C GLN A 79 -4.71 20.32 -14.45
N TRP A 80 -4.39 19.13 -13.93
CA TRP A 80 -3.07 18.84 -13.36
C TRP A 80 -2.22 17.92 -14.23
N SER A 81 -2.64 17.68 -15.47
CA SER A 81 -1.98 16.74 -16.39
C SER A 81 -1.74 15.36 -15.76
N ALA A 82 -2.61 14.92 -14.85
CA ALA A 82 -2.47 13.67 -14.12
C ALA A 82 -2.73 12.44 -15.03
N PRO A 83 -2.13 11.27 -14.73
CA PRO A 83 -2.45 10.02 -15.41
C PRO A 83 -3.93 9.67 -15.25
N THR A 84 -4.48 8.93 -16.22
CA THR A 84 -5.87 8.44 -16.16
C THR A 84 -6.10 7.50 -14.98
N GLY A 85 -5.12 6.66 -14.67
CA GLY A 85 -5.05 5.84 -13.46
C GLY A 85 -4.34 6.58 -12.33
N PHE A 86 -4.97 7.61 -11.77
CA PHE A 86 -4.41 8.42 -10.68
C PHE A 86 -4.50 7.75 -9.29
N CYS A 87 -4.48 6.42 -9.26
CA CYS A 87 -4.64 5.59 -8.07
C CYS A 87 -3.67 5.97 -6.95
N GLY A 88 -2.43 6.34 -7.29
CA GLY A 88 -1.42 6.80 -6.32
C GLY A 88 -1.89 8.01 -5.52
N ALA A 89 -2.47 9.02 -6.19
CA ALA A 89 -3.00 10.20 -5.50
C ALA A 89 -4.21 9.86 -4.61
N MET A 90 -5.05 8.91 -5.04
CA MET A 90 -6.19 8.45 -4.24
C MET A 90 -5.75 7.61 -3.04
N ALA A 91 -4.72 6.77 -3.20
CA ALA A 91 -4.16 5.95 -2.15
C ALA A 91 -3.49 6.80 -1.06
N VAL A 92 -2.70 7.81 -1.45
CA VAL A 92 -2.12 8.77 -0.49
C VAL A 92 -3.23 9.55 0.22
N ALA A 93 -4.18 10.14 -0.52
CA ALA A 93 -5.31 10.86 0.07
C ALA A 93 -6.15 9.98 1.03
N GLY A 94 -6.32 8.70 0.70
CA GLY A 94 -7.00 7.73 1.54
C GLY A 94 -6.22 7.39 2.80
N THR A 95 -4.90 7.26 2.69
CA THR A 95 -3.98 7.08 3.81
C THR A 95 -4.06 8.26 4.78
N GLU A 96 -4.04 9.50 4.27
CA GLU A 96 -4.21 10.71 5.08
C GLU A 96 -5.55 10.71 5.82
N LEU A 97 -6.66 10.41 5.13
CA LEU A 97 -7.99 10.37 5.74
C LEU A 97 -8.13 9.27 6.78
N LEU A 98 -7.57 8.09 6.53
CA LEU A 98 -7.55 7.01 7.51
C LEU A 98 -6.76 7.44 8.75
N PHE A 99 -5.63 8.14 8.58
CA PHE A 99 -4.82 8.61 9.70
C PHE A 99 -5.58 9.61 10.54
N GLU A 100 -6.18 10.61 9.89
CA GLU A 100 -7.01 11.61 10.54
C GLU A 100 -8.27 11.02 11.19
N THR A 101 -8.78 9.89 10.70
CA THR A 101 -10.00 9.28 11.24
C THR A 101 -9.72 8.30 12.37
N LEU A 102 -8.80 7.36 12.14
CA LEU A 102 -8.53 6.20 13.01
C LEU A 102 -7.44 6.44 14.05
N ILE A 103 -6.55 7.42 13.82
CA ILE A 103 -5.38 7.63 14.68
C ILE A 103 -5.52 8.92 15.47
N THR A 104 -5.80 10.04 14.81
CA THR A 104 -5.82 11.36 15.47
C THR A 104 -7.22 11.95 15.67
N GLY A 105 -8.26 11.34 15.10
CA GLY A 105 -9.60 11.92 15.08
C GLY A 105 -10.68 11.12 15.80
N PRO A 106 -11.92 11.15 15.30
CA PRO A 106 -13.10 10.76 16.05
C PRO A 106 -13.18 9.25 16.35
N LEU A 107 -12.51 8.43 15.54
CA LEU A 107 -12.39 6.99 15.75
C LEU A 107 -11.01 6.61 16.28
N ALA A 108 -10.27 7.55 16.87
CA ALA A 108 -8.98 7.27 17.50
C ALA A 108 -9.16 6.20 18.59
N VAL A 109 -8.81 4.96 18.27
CA VAL A 109 -8.91 3.85 19.20
C VAL A 109 -7.63 3.80 20.02
N THR A 110 -7.70 4.16 21.29
CA THR A 110 -6.62 3.83 22.24
C THR A 110 -6.75 2.36 22.63
N GLY A 111 -6.06 1.47 21.91
CA GLY A 111 -6.05 0.02 22.18
C GLY A 111 -6.78 -0.81 21.12
N THR A 112 -7.07 -2.08 21.43
CA THR A 112 -7.78 -2.97 20.51
C THR A 112 -9.21 -2.46 20.26
N PRO A 113 -9.63 -2.28 18.99
CA PRO A 113 -11.00 -1.90 18.68
C PRO A 113 -11.98 -2.94 19.24
N GLN A 114 -12.71 -2.58 20.29
CA GLN A 114 -13.91 -3.32 20.64
C GLN A 114 -14.99 -2.88 19.66
N THR A 115 -15.20 -3.63 18.57
CA THR A 115 -16.54 -3.93 17.98
C THR A 115 -16.48 -4.31 16.50
N THR A 116 -17.51 -5.06 16.10
CA THR A 116 -18.02 -5.25 14.72
C THR A 116 -18.39 -3.95 14.00
N ASP A 117 -18.51 -2.82 14.71
CA ASP A 117 -18.90 -1.53 14.13
C ASP A 117 -17.75 -0.80 13.42
N LEU A 118 -16.47 -1.10 13.71
CA LEU A 118 -15.35 -0.44 13.04
C LEU A 118 -15.37 -0.63 11.52
N VAL A 119 -15.73 -1.82 11.05
CA VAL A 119 -15.85 -2.11 9.61
C VAL A 119 -17.03 -1.35 9.01
N ALA A 120 -18.15 -1.23 9.73
CA ALA A 120 -19.32 -0.48 9.30
C ALA A 120 -19.07 1.04 9.29
N ASP A 121 -18.36 1.55 10.29
CA ASP A 121 -17.94 2.94 10.42
C ASP A 121 -16.93 3.31 9.33
N LEU A 122 -15.96 2.42 9.06
CA LEU A 122 -15.05 2.55 7.93
C LEU A 122 -15.73 2.35 6.57
N ALA A 123 -16.79 1.55 6.49
CA ALA A 123 -17.63 1.44 5.30
C ALA A 123 -18.50 2.70 5.07
N SER A 124 -18.76 3.45 6.14
CA SER A 124 -19.41 4.75 6.08
C SER A 124 -18.42 5.92 5.89
N ALA A 125 -17.13 5.60 5.72
CA ALA A 125 -16.00 6.52 5.89
C ALA A 125 -15.95 7.71 4.93
N PRO A 126 -15.14 8.73 5.33
CA PRO A 126 -14.60 9.76 4.46
C PRO A 126 -14.06 9.28 3.11
N LEU A 127 -13.60 8.03 2.99
CA LEU A 127 -13.02 7.47 1.77
C LEU A 127 -14.02 7.33 0.61
N CYS A 128 -15.31 7.25 0.90
CA CYS A 128 -16.37 7.30 -0.13
C CYS A 128 -16.92 8.71 -0.35
N SER A 129 -16.42 9.71 0.37
CA SER A 129 -16.88 11.09 0.26
C SER A 129 -16.07 11.83 -0.79
N LEU A 130 -16.73 12.24 -1.89
CA LEU A 130 -16.10 13.10 -2.88
C LEU A 130 -15.60 14.40 -2.26
N ASP A 131 -16.35 14.98 -1.32
CA ASP A 131 -15.99 16.24 -0.65
C ASP A 131 -14.74 16.12 0.24
N LEU A 132 -14.38 14.91 0.70
CA LEU A 132 -13.23 14.71 1.56
C LEU A 132 -12.03 14.15 0.82
N LEU A 133 -12.23 13.14 -0.04
CA LEU A 133 -11.14 12.48 -0.75
C LEU A 133 -10.67 13.28 -1.97
N CYS A 134 -11.57 13.89 -2.75
CA CYS A 134 -11.15 14.57 -4.00
C CYS A 134 -10.26 15.77 -3.75
N PRO A 135 -10.54 16.67 -2.78
CA PRO A 135 -9.65 17.80 -2.52
C PRO A 135 -8.24 17.36 -2.11
N ARG A 136 -8.12 16.25 -1.38
CA ARG A 136 -6.82 15.67 -0.98
C ARG A 136 -6.12 15.05 -2.18
N ALA A 137 -6.79 14.22 -2.96
CA ALA A 137 -6.22 13.66 -4.19
C ALA A 137 -5.77 14.78 -5.14
N GLN A 138 -6.55 15.87 -5.26
CA GLN A 138 -6.18 17.05 -6.02
C GLN A 138 -4.93 17.74 -5.47
N ALA A 139 -4.78 17.83 -4.14
CA ALA A 139 -3.58 18.38 -3.52
C ALA A 139 -2.33 17.56 -3.88
N VAL A 140 -2.43 16.22 -3.82
CA VAL A 140 -1.36 15.31 -4.24
C VAL A 140 -1.02 15.51 -5.72
N MET A 141 -2.03 15.53 -6.61
CA MET A 141 -1.82 15.78 -8.04
C MET A 141 -1.10 17.11 -8.30
N LYS A 142 -1.55 18.18 -7.64
CA LYS A 142 -0.99 19.52 -7.78
C LYS A 142 0.46 19.56 -7.32
N GLN A 143 0.78 18.88 -6.22
CA GLN A 143 2.14 18.81 -5.66
C GLN A 143 3.08 18.11 -6.63
N ILE A 144 2.72 16.90 -7.09
CA ILE A 144 3.53 16.14 -8.07
C ILE A 144 3.66 16.93 -9.38
N HIS A 145 2.58 17.52 -9.88
CA HIS A 145 2.61 18.37 -11.07
C HIS A 145 3.60 19.52 -10.93
N SER A 146 3.61 20.18 -9.75
CA SER A 146 4.55 21.26 -9.46
C SER A 146 6.00 20.78 -9.46
N TRP A 147 6.29 19.61 -8.89
CA TRP A 147 7.63 19.04 -8.88
C TRP A 147 8.11 18.70 -10.30
N ARG A 148 7.29 17.98 -11.07
CA ARG A 148 7.60 17.64 -12.47
C ARG A 148 7.79 18.89 -13.34
N THR A 149 6.96 19.92 -13.16
CA THR A 149 7.10 21.18 -13.90
C THR A 149 8.40 21.90 -13.53
N GLY A 150 8.76 21.94 -12.25
CA GLY A 150 10.05 22.47 -11.80
C GLY A 150 11.22 21.70 -12.40
N TYR A 151 11.15 20.36 -12.40
CA TYR A 151 12.20 19.52 -13.00
C TYR A 151 12.38 19.80 -14.49
N ILE A 152 11.29 19.91 -15.26
CA ILE A 152 11.34 20.28 -16.68
C ILE A 152 12.00 21.65 -16.89
N GLN A 153 11.69 22.63 -16.03
CA GLN A 153 12.27 23.97 -16.14
C GLN A 153 13.79 23.94 -15.89
N ASP A 154 14.24 23.17 -14.90
CA ASP A 154 15.65 23.06 -14.55
C ASP A 154 16.45 22.19 -15.53
N HIS A 155 15.78 21.29 -16.26
CA HIS A 155 16.39 20.32 -17.19
C HIS A 155 15.79 20.41 -18.58
N ALA A 156 15.54 21.61 -19.08
CA ALA A 156 14.81 21.82 -20.34
C ALA A 156 15.40 21.06 -21.54
N SER A 157 16.73 20.88 -21.59
CA SER A 157 17.43 20.10 -22.63
C SER A 157 17.08 18.61 -22.66
N ASP A 158 16.60 18.05 -21.55
CA ASP A 158 16.20 16.65 -21.47
C ASP A 158 14.81 16.42 -22.08
N PHE A 159 14.11 17.50 -22.47
CA PHE A 159 12.74 17.49 -22.99
C PHE A 159 12.63 18.14 -24.38
N ASP A 160 13.69 18.06 -25.19
CA ASP A 160 13.78 18.69 -26.50
C ASP A 160 12.83 18.08 -27.56
N ALA A 161 12.38 16.83 -27.37
CA ALA A 161 11.51 16.18 -28.35
C ALA A 161 10.04 16.60 -28.18
N GLN A 162 9.34 16.68 -29.31
CA GLN A 162 7.98 17.16 -29.35
C GLN A 162 7.05 16.27 -28.49
N GLY A 163 6.57 16.85 -27.39
CA GLY A 163 5.61 16.21 -26.50
C GLY A 163 6.21 15.49 -25.29
N ASP A 164 7.52 15.50 -25.10
CA ASP A 164 8.20 14.84 -23.96
C ASP A 164 7.70 15.38 -22.62
N SER A 165 7.67 16.70 -22.46
CA SER A 165 7.16 17.31 -21.23
C SER A 165 5.72 16.90 -20.94
N LYS A 166 4.87 16.79 -21.98
CA LYS A 166 3.48 16.37 -21.81
C LYS A 166 3.41 14.90 -21.40
N ARG A 167 4.19 14.02 -22.03
CA ARG A 167 4.25 12.59 -21.69
C ARG A 167 4.69 12.40 -20.25
N TYR A 168 5.80 13.04 -19.87
CA TYR A 168 6.34 13.00 -18.51
C TYR A 168 5.38 13.55 -17.46
N LEU A 169 4.75 14.71 -17.69
CA LEU A 169 3.72 15.24 -16.78
C LEU A 169 2.55 14.26 -16.57
N SER A 170 2.14 13.55 -17.64
CA SER A 170 1.04 12.59 -17.62
C SER A 170 1.42 11.13 -17.30
N ALA A 171 2.71 10.88 -17.04
CA ALA A 171 3.19 9.56 -16.66
C ALA A 171 2.55 9.11 -15.33
N TRP A 172 2.53 7.80 -15.09
CA TRP A 172 2.07 7.27 -13.80
C TRP A 172 2.91 7.86 -12.65
N TYR A 173 2.32 7.93 -11.47
CA TYR A 173 3.05 8.39 -10.29
C TYR A 173 4.04 7.32 -9.87
N ALA A 174 5.30 7.71 -9.75
CA ALA A 174 6.36 6.84 -9.31
C ALA A 174 6.32 6.67 -7.79
N ASN A 175 6.88 5.56 -7.30
CA ASN A 175 6.90 5.27 -5.86
C ASN A 175 7.58 6.40 -5.07
N TYR A 176 8.72 6.91 -5.54
CA TYR A 176 9.43 7.98 -4.82
C TYR A 176 8.62 9.29 -4.73
N GLU A 177 7.75 9.58 -5.71
CA GLU A 177 6.89 10.78 -5.67
C GLU A 177 5.83 10.63 -4.57
N LEU A 178 5.18 9.46 -4.49
CA LEU A 178 4.20 9.18 -3.45
C LEU A 178 4.86 9.11 -2.06
N SER A 179 6.07 8.56 -1.96
CA SER A 179 6.89 8.58 -0.75
C SER A 179 7.15 10.02 -0.29
N ASP A 180 7.55 10.92 -1.19
CA ASP A 180 7.83 12.31 -0.84
C ASP A 180 6.57 13.06 -0.39
N VAL A 181 5.40 12.80 -1.00
CA VAL A 181 4.13 13.36 -0.52
C VAL A 181 3.79 12.87 0.88
N LEU A 182 3.94 11.58 1.16
CA LEU A 182 3.70 11.01 2.50
C LEU A 182 4.67 11.55 3.55
N ARG A 183 5.94 11.78 3.17
CA ARG A 183 6.95 12.42 4.04
C ARG A 183 6.55 13.85 4.37
N ASP A 184 6.08 14.60 3.40
CA ASP A 184 5.58 15.97 3.60
C ASP A 184 4.33 16.00 4.48
N PHE A 185 3.40 15.07 4.29
CA PHE A 185 2.25 14.90 5.18
C PHE A 185 2.69 14.62 6.63
N CYS A 186 3.63 13.68 6.85
CA CYS A 186 4.17 13.41 8.19
C CYS A 186 4.85 14.65 8.79
N ALA A 187 5.58 15.43 7.99
CA ALA A 187 6.20 16.68 8.45
C ALA A 187 5.17 17.73 8.86
N GLN A 188 4.07 17.86 8.11
CA GLN A 188 2.95 18.75 8.44
C GLN A 188 2.27 18.32 9.75
N GLN A 189 1.95 17.04 9.91
CA GLN A 189 1.34 16.51 11.13
C GLN A 189 2.27 16.70 12.35
N ARG A 190 3.58 16.49 12.20
CA ARG A 190 4.56 16.79 13.24
C ARG A 190 4.54 18.27 13.65
N ALA A 191 4.43 19.18 12.68
CA ALA A 191 4.34 20.62 12.95
C ALA A 191 3.05 20.98 13.72
N LEU A 192 2.00 20.15 13.63
CA LEU A 192 0.77 20.25 14.43
C LEU A 192 0.89 19.58 15.81
N GLY A 193 2.07 19.07 16.18
CA GLY A 193 2.33 18.47 17.48
C GLY A 193 2.03 16.96 17.57
N VAL A 194 1.78 16.29 16.44
CA VAL A 194 1.59 14.84 16.42
C VAL A 194 2.92 14.15 16.74
N PRO A 195 2.99 13.27 17.76
CA PRO A 195 4.23 12.60 18.13
C PRO A 195 4.77 11.66 17.04
N ASP A 196 6.09 11.56 16.91
CA ASP A 196 6.73 10.65 15.94
C ASP A 196 6.25 9.20 16.05
N ALA A 197 6.06 8.68 17.28
CA ALA A 197 5.58 7.32 17.49
C ALA A 197 4.16 7.08 16.92
N VAL A 198 3.35 8.14 16.83
CA VAL A 198 2.02 8.10 16.20
C VAL A 198 2.16 8.14 14.68
N LEU A 199 3.05 8.98 14.15
CA LEU A 199 3.34 9.10 12.72
C LEU A 199 3.98 7.83 12.13
N ASP A 200 4.74 7.08 12.94
CA ASP A 200 5.33 5.80 12.54
C ASP A 200 4.26 4.73 12.22
N GLN A 201 2.97 4.96 12.55
CA GLN A 201 1.86 4.10 12.14
C GLN A 201 1.49 4.24 10.65
N ILE A 202 1.99 5.28 9.97
CA ILE A 202 1.85 5.45 8.52
C ILE A 202 2.99 4.69 7.85
N LEU A 203 2.62 3.76 6.98
CA LEU A 203 3.55 2.95 6.21
C LEU A 203 3.33 3.15 4.72
N PHE A 204 4.36 2.87 3.94
CA PHE A 204 4.22 2.69 2.51
C PHE A 204 4.88 1.36 2.12
N LEU A 205 4.06 0.36 1.80
CA LEU A 205 4.56 -0.93 1.32
C LEU A 205 4.52 -0.88 -0.19
N ARG A 206 5.70 -1.04 -0.81
CA ARG A 206 5.84 -0.84 -2.24
C ARG A 206 6.70 -1.90 -2.91
N GLU A 207 6.46 -2.12 -4.19
CA GLU A 207 7.31 -3.02 -4.98
C GLU A 207 8.70 -2.43 -5.12
N ASN A 208 9.71 -3.30 -5.05
CA ASN A 208 11.09 -2.92 -5.33
C ASN A 208 11.24 -2.67 -6.84
N GLN A 209 11.55 -1.43 -7.20
CA GLN A 209 11.72 -0.98 -8.57
C GLN A 209 13.19 -0.98 -9.02
N TRP A 210 14.14 -1.41 -8.18
CA TRP A 210 15.55 -1.56 -8.57
C TRP A 210 15.77 -2.33 -9.89
N PRO A 211 15.04 -3.42 -10.19
CA PRO A 211 15.18 -4.09 -11.48
C PRO A 211 14.90 -3.20 -12.70
N ALA A 212 14.18 -2.08 -12.54
CA ALA A 212 13.88 -1.12 -13.60
C ALA A 212 14.95 -0.01 -13.74
N TYR A 213 16.04 -0.07 -12.98
CA TYR A 213 17.08 0.98 -12.95
C TYR A 213 17.65 1.34 -14.33
N ASP A 214 17.91 0.34 -15.17
CA ASP A 214 18.54 0.56 -16.48
C ASP A 214 17.59 1.24 -17.49
N ASP A 215 16.28 1.10 -17.29
CA ASP A 215 15.24 1.71 -18.15
C ASP A 215 14.70 3.03 -17.60
N ALA A 216 15.00 3.33 -16.34
CA ALA A 216 14.55 4.54 -15.68
C ALA A 216 15.20 5.79 -16.31
N ALA A 217 14.40 6.84 -16.46
CA ALA A 217 14.81 8.12 -17.03
C ALA A 217 14.73 9.24 -15.99
N HIS A 218 15.27 10.41 -16.35
CA HIS A 218 15.16 11.64 -15.57
C HIS A 218 15.58 11.47 -14.08
N GLU A 219 14.83 12.06 -13.15
CA GLU A 219 15.07 11.94 -11.71
C GLU A 219 14.82 10.53 -11.18
N GLU A 220 13.94 9.74 -11.81
CA GLU A 220 13.59 8.39 -11.34
C GLU A 220 14.83 7.51 -11.24
N ARG A 221 15.71 7.55 -12.25
CA ARG A 221 16.97 6.79 -12.23
C ARG A 221 17.84 7.13 -11.02
N LYS A 222 17.95 8.43 -10.69
CA LYS A 222 18.70 8.87 -9.52
C LYS A 222 18.04 8.40 -8.23
N ARG A 223 16.71 8.38 -8.18
CA ARG A 223 15.92 7.98 -7.01
C ARG A 223 15.96 6.48 -6.77
N LEU A 224 16.00 5.66 -7.82
CA LEU A 224 16.14 4.21 -7.70
C LEU A 224 17.44 3.76 -7.04
N MET A 225 18.48 4.61 -6.97
CA MET A 225 19.68 4.32 -6.16
C MET A 225 19.37 4.08 -4.68
N GLU A 226 18.28 4.63 -4.15
CA GLU A 226 17.82 4.35 -2.79
C GLU A 226 17.44 2.87 -2.61
N GLU A 227 17.17 2.17 -3.71
CA GLU A 227 16.68 0.79 -3.73
C GLU A 227 17.75 -0.25 -4.09
N GLU A 228 18.98 0.18 -4.38
CA GLU A 228 20.10 -0.71 -4.78
C GLU A 228 20.31 -1.87 -3.80
N THR A 229 20.18 -1.60 -2.49
CA THR A 229 20.37 -2.60 -1.44
C THR A 229 19.29 -3.70 -1.39
N PHE A 230 18.18 -3.54 -2.10
CA PHE A 230 17.10 -4.52 -2.21
C PHE A 230 17.25 -5.42 -3.44
N GLY A 231 18.20 -5.11 -4.33
CA GLY A 231 18.60 -5.99 -5.43
C GLY A 231 17.46 -6.39 -6.38
N GLY A 232 17.58 -7.58 -6.96
CA GLY A 232 16.70 -8.07 -8.02
C GLY A 232 17.17 -7.69 -9.43
N ARG A 233 16.62 -8.35 -10.43
CA ARG A 233 16.98 -8.15 -11.84
C ARG A 233 15.83 -8.44 -12.79
N LYS A 234 15.87 -7.81 -13.96
CA LYS A 234 15.04 -8.24 -15.10
C LYS A 234 15.53 -9.58 -15.64
N VAL A 235 14.59 -10.43 -16.01
CA VAL A 235 14.84 -11.72 -16.65
C VAL A 235 13.90 -11.86 -17.84
N THR A 236 14.39 -12.48 -18.92
CA THR A 236 13.52 -12.93 -20.01
C THR A 236 13.13 -14.39 -19.73
N THR A 237 11.84 -14.70 -19.73
CA THR A 237 11.33 -16.06 -19.54
C THR A 237 11.62 -16.93 -20.76
N GLU A 238 11.42 -18.24 -20.64
CA GLU A 238 11.59 -19.17 -21.76
C GLU A 238 10.67 -18.84 -22.95
N ASP A 239 9.51 -18.25 -22.68
CA ASP A 239 8.54 -17.80 -23.69
C ASP A 239 8.88 -16.42 -24.30
N GLY A 240 10.00 -15.81 -23.89
CA GLY A 240 10.45 -14.51 -24.40
C GLY A 240 9.82 -13.29 -23.72
N ASN A 241 9.01 -13.49 -22.68
CA ASN A 241 8.40 -12.39 -21.93
C ASN A 241 9.39 -11.80 -20.93
N GLU A 242 9.32 -10.50 -20.67
CA GLU A 242 10.09 -9.88 -19.59
C GLU A 242 9.41 -10.15 -18.23
N GLY A 243 10.22 -10.42 -17.21
CA GLY A 243 9.78 -10.62 -15.85
C GLY A 243 10.82 -10.15 -14.84
N LEU A 244 10.46 -10.17 -13.57
CA LEU A 244 11.34 -9.78 -12.47
C LEU A 244 11.77 -11.01 -11.69
N ARG A 245 13.06 -11.08 -11.35
CA ARG A 245 13.60 -12.12 -10.48
C ARG A 245 14.25 -11.50 -9.25
N PHE A 246 13.85 -12.02 -8.10
CA PHE A 246 14.42 -11.69 -6.80
C PHE A 246 14.97 -12.99 -6.21
N ASP A 247 16.25 -13.03 -5.86
CA ASP A 247 16.89 -14.12 -5.13
C ASP A 247 17.07 -13.76 -3.65
N PRO A 248 16.18 -14.21 -2.75
CA PRO A 248 16.29 -13.90 -1.32
C PRO A 248 17.61 -14.38 -0.69
N SER A 249 18.25 -15.41 -1.26
CA SER A 249 19.53 -15.94 -0.77
C SER A 249 20.70 -14.98 -1.03
N GLN A 250 20.57 -14.11 -2.02
CA GLN A 250 21.50 -13.01 -2.32
C GLN A 250 21.12 -11.71 -1.63
N GLY A 251 20.04 -11.71 -0.84
CA GLY A 251 19.54 -10.52 -0.16
C GLY A 251 18.50 -9.71 -0.96
N ASP A 252 18.10 -10.18 -2.15
CA ASP A 252 17.09 -9.49 -2.95
C ASP A 252 15.72 -9.50 -2.26
N ARG A 253 14.91 -8.46 -2.47
CA ARG A 253 13.54 -8.36 -1.95
C ARG A 253 12.61 -7.76 -3.01
N SER A 254 11.43 -8.36 -3.17
CA SER A 254 10.38 -7.84 -4.05
C SER A 254 9.55 -6.72 -3.39
N VAL A 255 9.62 -6.60 -2.06
CA VAL A 255 8.81 -5.67 -1.27
C VAL A 255 9.71 -4.83 -0.37
N ILE A 256 9.43 -3.53 -0.34
CA ILE A 256 10.06 -2.55 0.55
C ILE A 256 9.00 -2.04 1.54
N VAL A 257 9.36 -1.99 2.82
CA VAL A 257 8.56 -1.34 3.85
C VAL A 257 9.17 0.03 4.15
N GLU A 258 8.51 1.09 3.75
CA GLU A 258 8.90 2.45 4.08
C GLU A 258 8.15 2.95 5.31
N ILE A 259 8.88 3.64 6.20
CA ILE A 259 8.31 4.49 7.25
C ILE A 259 8.56 5.95 6.82
N PRO A 260 7.59 6.61 6.15
CA PRO A 260 7.79 7.94 5.57
C PRO A 260 8.25 8.96 6.63
N ASN A 261 7.70 8.87 7.85
CA ASN A 261 8.06 9.73 8.96
C ASN A 261 9.57 9.73 9.29
N ARG A 262 10.22 8.57 9.12
CA ARG A 262 11.63 8.33 9.43
C ARG A 262 12.54 8.42 8.19
N LYS A 263 11.95 8.50 6.99
CA LYS A 263 12.66 8.43 5.70
C LYS A 263 13.55 7.20 5.60
N VAL A 264 13.05 6.06 6.09
CA VAL A 264 13.77 4.79 6.07
C VAL A 264 13.04 3.80 5.18
N LEU A 265 13.81 3.12 4.34
CA LEU A 265 13.39 1.99 3.54
C LEU A 265 13.96 0.74 4.21
N LEU A 266 13.09 -0.24 4.49
CA LEU A 266 13.46 -1.44 5.22
C LEU A 266 13.02 -2.67 4.46
N ARG A 267 13.77 -3.74 4.65
CA ARG A 267 13.28 -5.08 4.32
C ARG A 267 12.20 -5.47 5.32
N ALA A 268 11.32 -6.38 4.92
CA ALA A 268 10.24 -6.89 5.77
C ALA A 268 10.74 -7.45 7.11
N ASP A 269 11.80 -8.25 7.08
CA ASP A 269 12.48 -8.84 8.24
C ASP A 269 13.15 -7.79 9.14
N GLU A 270 13.78 -6.78 8.54
CA GLU A 270 14.39 -5.66 9.27
C GLU A 270 13.34 -4.81 9.98
N TRP A 271 12.24 -4.51 9.28
CA TRP A 271 11.13 -3.77 9.87
C TRP A 271 10.45 -4.56 10.99
N GLU A 272 10.28 -5.88 10.81
CA GLU A 272 9.75 -6.77 11.85
C GLU A 272 10.60 -6.69 13.13
N ALA A 273 11.91 -6.88 12.98
CA ALA A 273 12.85 -6.89 14.09
C ALA A 273 12.91 -5.54 14.85
N GLN A 274 12.77 -4.42 14.14
CA GLN A 274 12.98 -3.07 14.71
C GLN A 274 11.68 -2.39 15.17
N TYR A 275 10.59 -2.58 14.45
CA TYR A 275 9.38 -1.75 14.57
C TYR A 275 8.11 -2.55 14.82
N ALA A 276 8.10 -3.85 14.50
CA ALA A 276 6.91 -4.67 14.73
C ALA A 276 6.64 -4.98 16.20
N ALA A 277 7.42 -4.53 17.18
CA ALA A 277 7.03 -4.56 18.60
C ALA A 277 6.61 -3.19 19.14
N SER A 278 7.13 -2.10 18.58
CA SER A 278 7.02 -0.74 19.15
C SER A 278 5.82 0.05 18.63
N ILE A 279 5.36 -0.22 17.41
CA ILE A 279 4.28 0.57 16.79
C ILE A 279 2.91 -0.06 17.09
N GLY A 280 2.02 0.66 17.76
CA GLY A 280 0.66 0.20 18.11
C GLY A 280 -0.24 -0.13 16.90
N PHE A 281 -1.46 -0.56 17.20
CA PHE A 281 -2.57 -0.65 16.25
C PHE A 281 -3.58 0.47 16.53
N PRO A 282 -4.34 0.92 15.50
CA PRO A 282 -4.32 0.45 14.12
C PRO A 282 -3.12 0.99 13.32
N ARG A 283 -2.77 0.32 12.23
CA ARG A 283 -1.74 0.79 11.28
C ARG A 283 -2.37 1.09 9.95
N ILE A 284 -1.81 2.05 9.23
CA ILE A 284 -2.34 2.48 7.95
C ILE A 284 -1.22 2.44 6.95
N ALA A 285 -1.49 1.91 5.76
CA ALA A 285 -0.52 1.89 4.70
C ALA A 285 -1.09 2.45 3.39
N CYS A 286 -0.24 3.17 2.67
CA CYS A 286 -0.30 3.21 1.22
C CYS A 286 0.34 1.92 0.70
N LEU A 287 -0.25 1.28 -0.31
CA LEU A 287 0.19 0.00 -0.87
C LEU A 287 0.34 0.13 -2.39
N ASP A 288 1.48 -0.28 -2.92
CA ASP A 288 1.66 -0.60 -4.35
C ASP A 288 1.37 -2.08 -4.57
N VAL A 289 0.26 -2.41 -5.24
CA VAL A 289 -0.18 -3.80 -5.44
C VAL A 289 0.16 -4.34 -6.83
N GLY A 290 1.17 -3.75 -7.48
CA GLY A 290 1.62 -4.11 -8.82
C GLY A 290 0.79 -3.38 -9.87
N ASN A 291 1.33 -2.29 -10.41
CA ASN A 291 0.68 -1.39 -11.38
C ASN A 291 -0.61 -0.71 -10.88
N HIS A 292 -0.86 -0.72 -9.57
CA HIS A 292 -2.01 -0.06 -8.96
C HIS A 292 -1.70 0.31 -7.51
N PHE A 293 -2.22 1.45 -7.06
CA PHE A 293 -2.06 1.90 -5.68
C PHE A 293 -3.37 1.89 -4.92
N THR A 294 -3.26 1.64 -3.63
CA THR A 294 -4.40 1.59 -2.74
C THR A 294 -3.99 1.96 -1.31
N CYS A 295 -4.97 2.16 -0.43
CA CYS A 295 -4.72 2.32 1.00
C CYS A 295 -5.34 1.18 1.80
N ALA A 296 -4.78 0.90 2.97
CA ALA A 296 -5.26 -0.14 3.85
C ALA A 296 -5.15 0.25 5.32
N ALA A 297 -6.05 -0.29 6.13
CA ALA A 297 -5.97 -0.28 7.58
C ALA A 297 -5.74 -1.70 8.09
N PHE A 298 -4.84 -1.84 9.06
CA PHE A 298 -4.51 -3.09 9.73
C PHE A 298 -4.87 -2.94 11.20
N PHE A 299 -5.65 -3.89 11.72
CA PHE A 299 -6.13 -3.87 13.10
C PHE A 299 -6.47 -5.30 13.56
N GLU A 300 -6.77 -5.43 14.83
CA GLU A 300 -7.25 -6.67 15.43
C GLU A 300 -8.77 -6.61 15.59
N ALA A 301 -9.49 -7.58 15.04
CA ALA A 301 -10.94 -7.68 15.11
C ALA A 301 -11.39 -8.85 16.01
N PRO A 302 -12.53 -8.76 16.71
CA PRO A 302 -13.05 -9.88 17.51
C PRO A 302 -13.31 -11.17 16.70
N ALA A 303 -12.88 -12.30 17.24
CA ALA A 303 -12.89 -13.63 16.62
C ALA A 303 -13.88 -14.61 17.27
N GLY A 304 -15.09 -14.14 17.63
CA GLY A 304 -16.04 -14.95 18.41
C GLY A 304 -15.77 -14.87 19.91
N GLU A 305 -15.90 -15.99 20.64
CA GLU A 305 -15.84 -16.07 22.13
C GLU A 305 -14.42 -15.82 22.71
N GLY A 306 -13.89 -14.61 22.50
CA GLY A 306 -12.76 -14.07 23.27
C GLY A 306 -11.41 -13.97 22.53
N GLY A 307 -11.36 -14.29 21.24
CA GLY A 307 -10.15 -14.11 20.42
C GLY A 307 -10.11 -12.77 19.68
N LEU A 308 -8.90 -12.35 19.28
CA LEU A 308 -8.67 -11.31 18.30
C LEU A 308 -8.03 -11.92 17.07
N LEU A 309 -8.48 -11.51 15.89
CA LEU A 309 -7.93 -11.90 14.60
C LEU A 309 -7.31 -10.68 13.92
N PRO A 310 -6.09 -10.79 13.40
CA PRO A 310 -5.54 -9.85 12.45
C PRO A 310 -6.51 -9.65 11.27
N THR A 311 -6.83 -8.39 11.01
CA THR A 311 -7.72 -8.00 9.92
C THR A 311 -7.07 -6.89 9.12
N THR A 312 -7.05 -7.07 7.80
CA THR A 312 -6.70 -6.03 6.84
C THR A 312 -7.97 -5.59 6.14
N LEU A 313 -8.23 -4.29 6.14
CA LEU A 313 -9.20 -3.67 5.26
C LEU A 313 -8.49 -2.85 4.20
N HIS A 314 -8.68 -3.23 2.95
CA HIS A 314 -8.09 -2.62 1.77
C HIS A 314 -9.15 -1.80 1.01
N PHE A 315 -8.83 -0.56 0.65
CA PHE A 315 -9.75 0.40 0.05
C PHE A 315 -9.43 0.66 -1.42
N ASN A 316 -10.07 -0.11 -2.28
CA ASN A 316 -9.80 -0.14 -3.70
C ASN A 316 -10.52 1.00 -4.46
N THR A 317 -9.84 1.55 -5.46
CA THR A 317 -10.32 2.64 -6.33
C THR A 317 -10.66 2.17 -7.75
N THR A 318 -10.68 0.86 -8.01
CA THR A 318 -11.15 0.30 -9.28
C THR A 318 -12.19 -0.79 -9.06
N LYS A 319 -12.77 -1.33 -10.12
CA LYS A 319 -13.70 -2.47 -10.05
C LYS A 319 -13.00 -3.83 -10.04
N SER A 320 -11.70 -3.86 -10.32
CA SER A 320 -10.89 -5.08 -10.33
C SER A 320 -10.63 -5.53 -8.89
N LYS A 321 -10.65 -6.82 -8.61
CA LYS A 321 -10.33 -7.35 -7.27
C LYS A 321 -8.81 -7.46 -7.11
N TYR A 322 -8.26 -6.87 -6.05
CA TYR A 322 -6.83 -7.00 -5.72
C TYR A 322 -6.58 -7.83 -4.46
N SER A 323 -7.63 -8.33 -3.78
CA SER A 323 -7.49 -9.10 -2.53
C SER A 323 -6.60 -10.36 -2.65
N SER A 324 -6.40 -10.89 -3.86
CA SER A 324 -5.52 -12.02 -4.15
C SER A 324 -4.12 -11.63 -4.63
N ARG A 325 -3.78 -10.33 -4.67
CA ARG A 325 -2.47 -9.88 -5.12
C ARG A 325 -1.42 -10.12 -4.04
N HIS A 326 -0.22 -10.49 -4.49
CA HIS A 326 0.91 -10.84 -3.66
C HIS A 326 1.20 -9.78 -2.59
N MET A 327 1.24 -8.49 -2.94
CA MET A 327 1.53 -7.42 -1.99
C MET A 327 0.52 -7.36 -0.84
N LEU A 328 -0.78 -7.51 -1.10
CA LEU A 328 -1.80 -7.44 -0.06
C LEU A 328 -1.68 -8.62 0.92
N GLN A 329 -1.31 -9.79 0.42
CA GLN A 329 -1.07 -10.97 1.22
C GLN A 329 0.20 -10.83 2.06
N VAL A 330 1.29 -10.33 1.47
CA VAL A 330 2.53 -10.00 2.19
C VAL A 330 2.26 -8.95 3.26
N ALA A 331 1.57 -7.87 2.92
CA ALA A 331 1.19 -6.83 3.86
C ALA A 331 0.44 -7.46 5.04
N HIS A 332 -0.67 -8.14 4.79
CA HIS A 332 -1.44 -8.80 5.84
C HIS A 332 -0.58 -9.72 6.71
N PHE A 333 0.28 -10.54 6.09
CA PHE A 333 1.16 -11.47 6.80
C PHE A 333 2.14 -10.75 7.73
N LEU A 334 2.76 -9.66 7.28
CA LEU A 334 3.68 -8.84 8.09
C LEU A 334 2.99 -8.26 9.34
N PHE A 335 1.68 -7.99 9.27
CA PHE A 335 0.92 -7.50 10.41
C PHE A 335 0.33 -8.63 11.26
N ALA A 336 -0.07 -9.74 10.66
CA ALA A 336 -0.70 -10.86 11.34
C ALA A 336 0.26 -11.65 12.23
N MET A 337 1.53 -11.80 11.82
CA MET A 337 2.55 -12.50 12.62
C MET A 337 2.86 -11.83 13.97
N ARG A 338 2.54 -10.54 14.12
CA ARG A 338 2.70 -9.80 15.38
C ARG A 338 1.65 -10.16 16.44
N ALA A 339 0.45 -10.57 16.05
CA ALA A 339 -0.67 -10.78 16.97
C ALA A 339 -0.52 -12.04 17.84
N LEU A 340 0.47 -12.91 17.57
CA LEU A 340 0.77 -14.04 18.43
C LEU A 340 1.56 -13.57 19.65
N PRO A 341 0.98 -13.55 20.87
CA PRO A 341 1.75 -13.22 22.06
C PRO A 341 2.89 -14.21 22.23
N ALA A 342 4.10 -13.70 22.48
CA ALA A 342 5.31 -14.50 22.68
C ALA A 342 5.19 -15.56 23.80
N SER A 343 4.13 -15.53 24.61
CA SER A 343 3.88 -16.41 25.74
C SER A 343 3.09 -17.70 25.42
N SER A 344 2.57 -17.89 24.19
CA SER A 344 1.75 -19.08 23.87
C SER A 344 2.52 -20.25 23.24
N VAL A 345 3.76 -20.04 22.79
CA VAL A 345 4.60 -21.13 22.28
C VAL A 345 5.34 -21.78 23.44
N ALA A 346 4.63 -22.59 24.22
CA ALA A 346 5.27 -23.60 25.04
C ALA A 346 6.03 -24.55 24.10
N THR A 347 7.35 -24.39 24.03
CA THR A 347 8.26 -25.23 23.26
C THR A 347 8.19 -26.69 23.73
N GLU A 348 7.30 -27.48 23.14
CA GLU A 348 7.58 -28.90 22.96
C GLU A 348 8.62 -29.00 21.82
N ARG A 349 9.89 -29.19 22.20
CA ARG A 349 10.95 -29.53 21.24
C ARG A 349 10.64 -30.89 20.64
N VAL A 350 9.99 -30.89 19.48
CA VAL A 350 9.92 -32.07 18.62
C VAL A 350 11.25 -32.16 17.87
N GLU A 351 12.15 -33.04 18.32
CA GLU A 351 13.33 -33.44 17.56
C GLU A 351 12.87 -34.20 16.30
N GLY A 352 13.08 -33.60 15.12
CA GLY A 352 12.73 -34.16 13.81
C GLY A 352 13.77 -33.76 12.75
N PRO A 353 13.85 -34.51 11.64
CA PRO A 353 15.11 -34.80 10.95
C PRO A 353 15.70 -33.60 10.18
N SER A 354 17.00 -33.72 9.93
CA SER A 354 17.91 -32.76 9.31
C SER A 354 17.28 -31.95 8.16
N SER A 355 17.42 -30.63 8.26
CA SER A 355 17.09 -29.66 7.21
C SER A 355 17.92 -29.91 5.96
N GLU A 356 17.30 -30.38 4.88
CA GLU A 356 17.85 -30.16 3.54
C GLU A 356 17.79 -28.67 3.19
N PRO A 357 18.81 -28.12 2.51
CA PRO A 357 18.78 -26.73 2.05
C PRO A 357 17.70 -26.59 0.97
N LEU A 358 16.65 -25.83 1.27
CA LEU A 358 15.60 -25.47 0.31
C LEU A 358 16.13 -24.44 -0.69
N THR A 359 16.88 -24.90 -1.69
CA THR A 359 17.24 -24.14 -2.89
C THR A 359 16.12 -24.27 -3.91
N ARG A 360 15.09 -23.42 -3.83
CA ARG A 360 14.19 -23.19 -4.97
C ARG A 360 13.90 -21.71 -5.13
N ASP A 361 14.37 -21.21 -6.27
CA ASP A 361 14.16 -19.87 -6.82
C ASP A 361 12.70 -19.43 -6.68
N ALA A 362 12.47 -18.21 -6.19
CA ALA A 362 11.18 -17.55 -6.30
C ALA A 362 11.17 -16.77 -7.61
N ILE A 363 10.49 -17.28 -8.62
CA ILE A 363 10.16 -16.49 -9.81
C ILE A 363 8.81 -15.85 -9.51
N VAL A 364 8.77 -14.53 -9.37
CA VAL A 364 7.51 -13.77 -9.36
C VAL A 364 7.27 -13.37 -10.82
N ILE A 365 6.45 -14.15 -11.51
CA ILE A 365 5.98 -13.77 -12.84
C ILE A 365 4.76 -12.89 -12.62
N TYR A 366 4.88 -11.62 -13.01
CA TYR A 366 3.74 -10.74 -13.13
C TYR A 366 3.12 -11.02 -14.49
N ASP A 367 1.92 -11.61 -14.50
CA ASP A 367 1.07 -11.58 -15.68
C ASP A 367 0.45 -10.17 -15.75
N ASP A 368 0.74 -9.46 -16.86
CA ASP A 368 0.22 -8.11 -17.17
C ASP A 368 -1.31 -8.01 -17.17
#